data_AF-A0A1U7XBA5-F1
#
_entry.id   AF-A0A1U7XBA5-F1
#
_cell.length_a   1.000
_cell.length_b   1.000
_cell.length_c   1.000
_cell.angle_alpha   90.00
_cell.angle_beta   90.00
_cell.angle_gamma   90.00
#
_symmetry.space_group_name_H-M   'P 1'
#
loop_
_entity.id
_entity.type
_entity.pdbx_description
1 polymer ?
#
loop_
_entity_poly.entity_id
_entity_poly.type
_entity_poly.pdbx_seq_one_letter_code
_entity_poly.pdbx_strand_id
1 'polypeptide(L)'
;MANWLVLSAFIAVTVVIAQAVRLLFMVINGWRNRKKAVGVFHPYTNDGGGGERVLWCAVKAIQDVNPNLDCVIYTGDHDASPDSLSGRALDRFGVKLIHPPKVPFTSRLHQVVHLHRRKWVEETTYPRFTMIGQSFGSIYLSWEALCKYTPLYYFDTSGYAFTYPVARIFGCKVFSYTHYPTISLDMLSRVRGRSSMYNNDSLIAKSAILSRFKVVYYTLFGWLYSFVGSCAHLAMVNSSWTQSHIEKLWGIPARIRRVYPPCDTSRLQALPLEKSMKPPKIVSVAQFRPEKAHPLQLEAFAVAIKKLDQDLPRPIIQLVGSCRNEADEKRLQNLKDLAIKLNVDDHVEFHKNVMYSDLVRLLGGAVAGIHSMTDEHFGISVVEYMAAGAIPIAHNSAGPRMDIVLPENGKQTGFLAQGVEEYAEAIIEVIKMPENKRLEIAAAARKRASMFSEQRFYEDFKAAVRPIFCDGKIYWRIISGPPCAQFTLQVKKKQCSKCTGAEYSVPLRQRPLISAVFSVQ
;
A
#
# COMPACT_ATOMS: atom_id res chain seq x y z
N MET A 1 32.88 39.67 34.27
CA MET A 1 31.83 39.17 33.35
C MET A 1 32.41 38.51 32.08
N ALA A 2 33.41 39.09 31.40
CA ALA A 2 34.01 38.52 30.19
C ALA A 2 34.54 37.07 30.36
N ASN A 3 35.25 36.76 31.46
CA ASN A 3 35.80 35.41 31.69
C ASN A 3 34.72 34.33 31.90
N TRP A 4 33.56 34.70 32.46
CA TRP A 4 32.43 33.79 32.64
C TRP A 4 31.72 33.48 31.32
N LEU A 5 31.65 34.45 30.41
CA LEU A 5 31.10 34.26 29.06
C LEU A 5 32.01 33.41 28.17
N VAL A 6 33.33 33.59 28.28
CA VAL A 6 34.30 32.76 27.54
C VAL A 6 34.29 31.31 28.06
N LEU A 7 34.23 31.12 29.39
CA LEU A 7 34.14 29.79 29.99
C LEU A 7 32.83 29.08 29.64
N SER A 8 31.68 29.78 29.68
CA SER A 8 30.38 29.19 29.30
C SER A 8 30.32 28.84 27.81
N ALA A 9 30.89 29.67 26.94
CA ALA A 9 31.03 29.36 25.52
C ALA A 9 31.93 28.14 25.30
N PHE A 10 33.08 28.05 25.99
CA PHE A 10 33.99 26.90 25.89
C PHE A 10 33.33 25.59 26.37
N ILE A 11 32.59 25.63 27.48
CA ILE A 11 31.82 24.49 27.97
C ILE A 11 30.75 24.08 26.95
N ALA A 12 30.00 25.04 26.41
CA ALA A 12 28.96 24.77 25.40
C ALA A 12 29.56 24.11 24.15
N VAL A 13 30.67 24.65 23.62
CA VAL A 13 31.38 24.08 22.47
C VAL A 13 31.88 22.66 22.78
N THR A 14 32.47 22.44 23.95
CA THR A 14 32.98 21.13 24.36
C THR A 14 31.85 20.10 24.45
N VAL A 15 30.69 20.48 25.01
CA VAL A 15 29.51 19.61 25.08
C VAL A 15 29.00 19.27 23.67
N VAL A 16 28.94 20.26 22.76
CA VAL A 16 28.52 20.04 21.37
C VAL A 16 29.48 19.07 20.66
N ILE A 17 30.79 19.25 20.82
CA ILE A 17 31.80 18.35 20.25
C ILE A 17 31.67 16.94 20.83
N ALA A 18 31.55 16.79 22.14
CA ALA A 18 31.40 15.50 22.80
C ALA A 18 30.15 14.75 22.31
N GLN A 19 29.03 15.45 22.12
CA GLN A 19 27.82 14.85 21.55
C GLN A 19 28.01 14.47 20.08
N ALA A 20 28.66 15.32 19.28
CA ALA A 20 28.98 14.99 17.88
C ALA A 20 29.86 13.74 17.77
N VAL A 21 30.90 13.62 18.62
CA VAL A 21 31.76 12.44 18.69
C VAL A 21 30.97 11.21 19.11
N ARG A 22 30.08 11.32 20.11
CA ARG A 22 29.21 10.21 20.53
C ARG A 22 28.29 9.74 19.41
N LEU A 23 27.64 10.67 18.69
CA LEU A 23 26.79 10.35 17.55
C LEU A 23 27.58 9.66 16.44
N LEU A 24 28.77 10.17 16.12
CA LEU A 24 29.67 9.57 15.14
C LEU A 24 30.10 8.16 15.56
N PHE A 25 30.44 7.96 16.83
CA PHE A 25 30.80 6.65 17.36
C PHE A 25 29.66 5.65 17.23
N MET A 26 28.41 6.05 17.51
CA MET A 26 27.24 5.19 17.31
C MET A 26 27.06 4.78 15.85
N VAL A 27 27.25 5.71 14.90
CA VAL A 27 27.20 5.42 13.46
C VAL A 27 28.31 4.46 13.05
N ILE A 28 29.57 4.73 13.44
CA ILE A 28 30.72 3.87 13.12
C ILE A 28 30.51 2.47 13.70
N ASN A 29 30.01 2.38 14.93
CA ASN A 29 29.71 1.12 15.59
C ASN A 29 28.60 0.34 14.85
N GLY A 30 27.53 1.02 14.43
CA GLY A 30 26.48 0.43 13.60
C GLY A 30 27.02 -0.08 12.26
N TRP A 31 27.89 0.71 11.62
CA TRP A 31 28.51 0.34 10.34
C TRP A 31 29.37 -0.92 10.46
N ARG A 32 30.23 -0.99 11.48
CA ARG A 32 31.12 -2.13 11.74
C ARG A 32 30.37 -3.39 12.17
N ASN A 33 29.29 -3.24 12.93
CA ASN A 33 28.52 -4.37 13.49
C ASN A 33 27.25 -4.72 12.69
N ARG A 34 27.09 -4.15 11.50
CA ARG A 34 25.93 -4.35 10.62
C ARG A 34 25.69 -5.84 10.38
N LYS A 35 24.46 -6.29 10.64
CA LYS A 35 24.07 -7.69 10.53
C LYS A 35 23.55 -8.02 9.14
N LYS A 36 23.77 -9.25 8.67
CA LYS A 36 23.25 -9.74 7.38
C LYS A 36 21.75 -10.06 7.49
N ALA A 37 20.96 -9.01 7.65
CA ALA A 37 19.54 -9.07 7.94
C ALA A 37 18.78 -8.00 7.15
N VAL A 38 17.46 -8.16 7.07
CA VAL A 38 16.50 -7.14 6.68
C VAL A 38 15.82 -6.61 7.93
N GLY A 39 15.98 -5.32 8.22
CA GLY A 39 15.22 -4.62 9.25
C GLY A 39 14.05 -3.88 8.61
N VAL A 40 12.82 -4.33 8.87
CA VAL A 40 11.59 -3.74 8.36
C VAL A 40 11.06 -2.71 9.35
N PHE A 41 11.06 -1.45 8.94
CA PHE A 41 10.61 -0.33 9.76
C PHE A 41 9.10 -0.15 9.61
N HIS A 42 8.36 -0.57 10.64
CA HIS A 42 6.91 -0.51 10.66
C HIS A 42 6.39 -0.21 12.08
N PRO A 43 6.32 1.07 12.50
CA PRO A 43 6.01 1.44 13.89
C PRO A 43 4.63 1.00 14.42
N TYR A 44 3.70 0.62 13.54
CA TYR A 44 2.32 0.25 13.86
C TYR A 44 2.00 -1.14 13.29
N THR A 45 2.09 -2.18 14.11
CA THR A 45 1.87 -3.59 13.74
C THR A 45 0.57 -4.17 14.31
N ASN A 46 -0.35 -3.32 14.75
CA ASN A 46 -1.63 -3.69 15.36
C ASN A 46 -2.85 -2.95 14.79
N ASP A 47 -2.64 -2.09 13.79
CA ASP A 47 -3.71 -1.27 13.19
C ASP A 47 -4.69 -2.07 12.34
N GLY A 48 -4.33 -3.28 11.88
CA GLY A 48 -5.23 -4.13 11.09
C GLY A 48 -5.51 -3.62 9.67
N GLY A 49 -4.73 -2.64 9.18
CA GLY A 49 -4.92 -2.00 7.88
C GLY A 49 -4.18 -2.69 6.73
N GLY A 50 -4.44 -2.25 5.50
CA GLY A 50 -3.79 -2.78 4.29
C GLY A 50 -2.26 -2.62 4.26
N GLY A 51 -1.71 -1.63 4.99
CA GLY A 51 -0.26 -1.47 5.17
C GLY A 51 0.37 -2.63 5.93
N GLU A 52 -0.30 -3.12 6.98
CA GLU A 52 0.18 -4.25 7.79
C GLU A 52 0.15 -5.55 6.96
N ARG A 53 -0.85 -5.73 6.09
CA ARG A 53 -0.87 -6.86 5.17
C ARG A 53 0.30 -6.85 4.18
N VAL A 54 0.65 -5.68 3.64
CA VAL A 54 1.85 -5.53 2.80
C VAL A 54 3.11 -5.91 3.58
N LEU A 55 3.24 -5.45 4.83
CA LEU A 55 4.35 -5.84 5.70
C LEU A 55 4.49 -7.36 5.77
N TRP A 56 3.41 -8.09 6.10
CA TRP A 56 3.48 -9.53 6.30
C TRP A 56 3.73 -10.31 5.01
N CYS A 57 3.09 -9.94 3.90
CA CYS A 57 3.38 -10.52 2.60
C CYS A 57 4.83 -10.25 2.18
N ALA A 58 5.34 -9.04 2.42
CA ALA A 58 6.72 -8.69 2.10
C ALA A 58 7.72 -9.51 2.94
N VAL A 59 7.49 -9.66 4.24
CA VAL A 59 8.32 -10.49 5.14
C VAL A 59 8.37 -11.93 4.64
N LYS A 60 7.21 -12.52 4.31
CA LYS A 60 7.14 -13.87 3.75
C LYS A 60 7.88 -13.99 2.41
N ALA A 61 7.75 -12.98 1.54
CA ALA A 61 8.46 -12.96 0.26
C ALA A 61 9.99 -12.90 0.44
N ILE A 62 10.47 -12.11 1.39
CA ILE A 62 11.90 -12.01 1.73
C ILE A 62 12.42 -13.36 2.26
N GLN A 63 11.69 -13.97 3.20
CA GLN A 63 12.03 -15.28 3.75
C GLN A 63 12.15 -16.35 2.65
N ASP A 64 11.28 -16.30 1.65
CA ASP A 64 11.31 -17.22 0.51
C ASP A 64 12.51 -16.97 -0.42
N VAL A 65 12.80 -15.70 -0.75
CA VAL A 65 13.90 -15.35 -1.67
C VAL A 65 15.25 -15.68 -1.07
N ASN A 66 15.45 -15.42 0.23
CA ASN A 66 16.70 -15.72 0.90
C ASN A 66 16.45 -16.22 2.33
N PRO A 67 16.33 -17.55 2.51
CA PRO A 67 16.10 -18.16 3.82
C PRO A 67 17.20 -17.91 4.87
N ASN A 68 18.35 -17.41 4.43
CA ASN A 68 19.51 -17.10 5.27
C ASN A 68 19.59 -15.62 5.69
N LEU A 69 18.64 -14.77 5.26
CA LEU A 69 18.52 -13.41 5.78
C LEU A 69 17.58 -13.41 6.98
N ASP A 70 18.05 -12.90 8.11
CA ASP A 70 17.18 -12.65 9.25
C ASP A 70 16.23 -11.49 8.92
N CYS A 71 14.97 -11.61 9.35
CA CYS A 71 13.98 -10.53 9.25
C CYS A 71 13.70 -9.98 10.64
N VAL A 72 13.99 -8.70 10.85
CA VAL A 72 13.78 -7.97 12.10
C VAL A 72 12.70 -6.92 11.88
N ILE A 73 11.76 -6.79 12.81
CA ILE A 73 10.67 -5.81 12.77
C ILE A 73 10.96 -4.71 13.78
N TYR A 74 11.03 -3.46 13.32
CA TYR A 74 11.01 -2.30 14.21
C TYR A 74 9.58 -1.83 14.42
N THR A 75 9.10 -1.92 15.66
CA THR A 75 7.70 -1.57 15.99
C THR A 75 7.65 -0.77 17.29
N GLY A 76 6.69 0.16 17.39
CA GLY A 76 6.38 0.84 18.65
C GLY A 76 5.37 0.08 19.52
N ASP A 77 4.89 -1.08 19.06
CA ASP A 77 3.99 -1.94 19.84
C ASP A 77 4.79 -2.70 20.90
N HIS A 78 4.55 -2.35 22.16
CA HIS A 78 5.25 -2.95 23.30
C HIS A 78 4.74 -4.35 23.67
N ASP A 79 3.53 -4.71 23.21
CA ASP A 79 2.92 -6.04 23.31
C ASP A 79 3.39 -7.01 22.20
N ALA A 80 4.18 -6.53 21.23
CA ALA A 80 4.59 -7.32 20.09
C ALA A 80 5.68 -8.36 20.46
N SER A 81 5.40 -9.65 20.27
CA SER A 81 6.38 -10.72 20.32
C SER A 81 6.48 -11.40 18.95
N PRO A 82 7.54 -12.18 18.67
CA PRO A 82 7.61 -12.96 17.43
C PRO A 82 6.36 -13.82 17.20
N ASP A 83 5.83 -14.43 18.27
CA ASP A 83 4.63 -15.27 18.21
C ASP A 83 3.36 -14.44 18.01
N SER A 84 3.21 -13.31 18.72
CA SER A 84 2.03 -12.46 18.56
C SER A 84 1.98 -11.81 17.18
N LEU A 85 3.12 -11.41 16.62
CA LEU A 85 3.20 -10.91 15.24
C LEU A 85 2.90 -11.98 14.20
N SER A 86 3.40 -13.21 14.39
CA SER A 86 3.10 -14.34 13.50
C SER A 86 1.63 -14.74 13.58
N GLY A 87 1.06 -14.73 14.77
CA GLY A 87 -0.38 -14.93 15.01
C GLY A 87 -1.20 -13.84 14.32
N ARG A 88 -0.87 -12.55 14.52
CA ARG A 88 -1.54 -11.43 13.83
C ARG A 88 -1.49 -11.56 12.31
N ALA A 89 -0.33 -11.91 11.74
CA ALA A 89 -0.18 -12.12 10.30
C ALA A 89 -1.12 -13.21 9.77
N LEU A 90 -1.23 -14.33 10.50
CA LEU A 90 -2.12 -15.44 10.14
C LEU A 90 -3.59 -15.10 10.37
N ASP A 91 -3.95 -14.67 11.58
CA ASP A 91 -5.33 -14.52 12.04
C ASP A 91 -6.04 -13.36 11.35
N ARG A 92 -5.33 -12.25 11.10
CA ARG A 92 -5.94 -11.05 10.48
C ARG A 92 -5.84 -11.04 8.97
N PHE A 93 -4.81 -11.65 8.39
CA PHE A 93 -4.50 -11.50 6.98
C PHE A 93 -4.29 -12.80 6.21
N GLY A 94 -4.37 -13.97 6.87
CA GLY A 94 -4.14 -15.27 6.24
C GLY A 94 -2.68 -15.54 5.84
N VAL A 95 -1.74 -14.70 6.28
CA VAL A 95 -0.34 -14.78 5.83
C VAL A 95 0.47 -15.68 6.77
N LYS A 96 0.58 -16.96 6.42
CA LYS A 96 1.47 -17.90 7.12
C LYS A 96 2.94 -17.64 6.76
N LEU A 97 3.69 -17.08 7.71
CA LEU A 97 5.14 -16.88 7.57
C LEU A 97 5.86 -18.25 7.48
N ILE A 98 6.94 -18.32 6.67
CA ILE A 98 7.69 -19.58 6.43
C ILE A 98 8.41 -20.01 7.70
N HIS A 99 9.00 -19.02 8.36
CA HIS A 99 9.44 -19.15 9.72
C HIS A 99 8.73 -18.05 10.50
N PRO A 100 8.31 -18.29 11.76
CA PRO A 100 8.21 -17.16 12.66
C PRO A 100 9.54 -16.41 12.58
N PRO A 101 9.57 -15.08 12.77
CA PRO A 101 10.83 -14.35 12.86
C PRO A 101 11.84 -15.22 13.68
N LYS A 102 12.98 -15.51 13.05
CA LYS A 102 13.65 -16.81 13.21
C LYS A 102 14.46 -16.87 14.51
N VAL A 103 14.21 -17.84 15.40
CA VAL A 103 15.00 -18.09 16.63
C VAL A 103 16.24 -18.95 16.30
N PRO A 104 17.41 -18.32 16.06
CA PRO A 104 18.73 -18.85 16.38
C PRO A 104 19.01 -19.38 17.78
N PHE A 105 19.25 -20.68 17.96
CA PHE A 105 19.69 -21.32 19.21
C PHE A 105 21.05 -20.85 19.78
N THR A 106 21.61 -19.70 19.38
CA THR A 106 22.93 -19.24 19.89
C THR A 106 23.04 -17.74 20.21
N SER A 107 21.93 -17.00 20.29
CA SER A 107 21.87 -15.76 21.09
C SER A 107 20.43 -15.28 21.23
N ARG A 108 19.92 -15.17 22.45
CA ARG A 108 18.73 -14.36 22.74
C ARG A 108 19.06 -12.91 22.39
N LEU A 109 18.67 -12.41 21.21
CA LEU A 109 18.56 -10.96 20.98
C LEU A 109 17.58 -10.67 19.82
N HIS A 110 16.29 -10.59 20.18
CA HIS A 110 15.23 -9.77 19.61
C HIS A 110 15.11 -9.64 18.07
N GLN A 111 14.24 -10.44 17.41
CA GLN A 111 13.78 -10.08 16.05
C GLN A 111 12.68 -9.01 16.06
N VAL A 112 12.13 -8.69 17.22
CA VAL A 112 11.25 -7.53 17.41
C VAL A 112 12.06 -6.48 18.15
N VAL A 113 12.33 -5.37 17.49
CA VAL A 113 13.01 -4.22 18.09
C VAL A 113 11.94 -3.22 18.49
N HIS A 114 11.61 -3.21 19.78
CA HIS A 114 10.66 -2.26 20.33
C HIS A 114 11.23 -0.85 20.31
N LEU A 115 10.44 0.11 19.84
CA LEU A 115 10.77 1.52 19.78
C LEU A 115 9.95 2.30 20.81
N HIS A 116 10.60 3.09 21.65
CA HIS A 116 9.94 3.88 22.70
C HIS A 116 9.71 5.33 22.28
N ARG A 117 10.19 5.73 21.09
CA ARG A 117 10.04 7.09 20.58
C ARG A 117 8.90 7.24 19.57
N ARG A 118 7.98 6.28 19.48
CA ARG A 118 6.85 6.30 18.53
C ARG A 118 6.00 7.59 18.63
N LYS A 119 5.83 8.17 19.82
CA LYS A 119 5.09 9.43 19.99
C LYS A 119 5.53 10.56 19.03
N TRP A 120 6.79 10.57 18.61
CA TRP A 120 7.31 11.60 17.72
C TRP A 120 6.87 11.45 16.27
N VAL A 121 6.25 10.34 15.88
CA VAL A 121 5.62 10.18 14.56
C VAL A 121 4.09 10.27 14.60
N GLU A 122 3.50 10.52 15.77
CA GLU A 122 2.06 10.68 15.93
C GLU A 122 1.61 12.10 15.54
N GLU A 123 0.45 12.22 14.89
CA GLU A 123 -0.09 13.50 14.42
C GLU A 123 -0.44 14.44 15.59
N THR A 124 -0.90 13.88 16.70
CA THR A 124 -1.30 14.60 17.93
C THR A 124 -0.14 15.34 18.58
N THR A 125 1.10 14.89 18.36
CA THR A 125 2.31 15.57 18.85
C THR A 125 2.56 16.91 18.16
N TYR A 126 2.03 17.11 16.95
CA TYR A 126 2.27 18.30 16.15
C TYR A 126 0.95 18.91 15.67
N PRO A 127 0.28 19.74 16.49
CA PRO A 127 -0.98 20.39 16.12
C PRO A 127 -0.81 21.39 14.95
N ARG A 128 0.42 21.81 14.66
CA ARG A 128 0.77 22.65 13.51
C ARG A 128 2.01 22.07 12.84
N PHE A 129 2.12 22.26 11.52
CA PHE A 129 3.24 21.75 10.72
C PHE A 129 3.45 20.23 10.87
N THR A 130 2.35 19.48 10.97
CA THR A 130 2.34 18.04 11.26
C THR A 130 3.24 17.24 10.33
N MET A 131 3.22 17.52 9.02
CA MET A 131 4.04 16.78 8.04
C MET A 131 5.54 16.87 8.33
N ILE A 132 6.10 18.07 8.54
CA ILE A 132 7.53 18.22 8.84
C ILE A 132 7.86 17.76 10.25
N GLY A 133 6.94 17.95 11.22
CA GLY A 133 7.07 17.43 12.57
C GLY A 133 7.21 15.90 12.59
N GLN A 134 6.28 15.18 11.99
CA GLN A 134 6.34 13.72 11.85
C GLN A 134 7.56 13.27 11.04
N SER A 135 7.95 14.03 10.02
CA SER A 135 9.15 13.73 9.21
C SER A 135 10.42 13.78 10.05
N PHE A 136 10.63 14.82 10.85
CA PHE A 136 11.77 14.89 11.78
C PHE A 136 11.66 13.91 12.94
N GLY A 137 10.44 13.67 13.44
CA GLY A 137 10.21 12.63 14.43
C GLY A 137 10.56 11.22 13.92
N SER A 138 10.36 10.95 12.63
CA SER A 138 10.77 9.68 12.02
C SER A 138 12.29 9.51 11.94
N ILE A 139 13.05 10.60 11.78
CA ILE A 139 14.51 10.59 11.90
C ILE A 139 14.91 10.16 13.31
N TYR A 140 14.29 10.74 14.34
CA TYR A 140 14.59 10.37 15.73
C TYR A 140 14.22 8.91 16.04
N LEU A 141 13.08 8.45 15.53
CA LEU A 141 12.62 7.07 15.71
C LEU A 141 13.50 6.06 14.97
N SER A 142 13.91 6.36 13.74
CA SER A 142 14.83 5.50 12.97
C SER A 142 16.24 5.51 13.54
N TRP A 143 16.69 6.62 14.14
CA TRP A 143 17.94 6.66 14.89
C TRP A 143 17.91 5.70 16.09
N GLU A 144 16.81 5.68 16.85
CA GLU A 144 16.60 4.69 17.92
C GLU A 144 16.69 3.26 17.37
N ALA A 145 15.97 2.98 16.28
CA ALA A 145 15.93 1.68 15.63
C ALA A 145 17.33 1.19 15.22
N LEU A 146 18.08 2.03 14.50
CA LEU A 146 19.39 1.68 13.95
C LEU A 146 20.48 1.58 15.01
N CYS A 147 20.40 2.37 16.09
CA CYS A 147 21.27 2.23 17.26
C CYS A 147 21.04 0.90 18.01
N LYS A 148 19.78 0.42 18.05
CA LYS A 148 19.44 -0.87 18.69
C LYS A 148 19.84 -2.06 17.83
N TYR A 149 19.60 -1.98 16.52
CA TYR A 149 19.94 -3.03 15.57
C TYR A 149 20.20 -2.43 14.19
N THR A 150 21.41 -2.59 13.66
CA THR A 150 21.77 -2.09 12.31
C THR A 150 21.74 -3.24 11.28
N PRO A 151 20.79 -3.26 10.33
CA PRO A 151 20.66 -4.32 9.34
C PRO A 151 21.45 -4.00 8.07
N LEU A 152 21.72 -5.00 7.24
CA LEU A 152 22.29 -4.80 5.91
C LEU A 152 21.27 -4.13 4.97
N TYR A 153 20.01 -4.54 5.07
CA TYR A 153 18.90 -3.98 4.31
C TYR A 153 17.92 -3.31 5.26
N TYR A 154 17.66 -2.04 5.07
CA TYR A 154 16.65 -1.29 5.82
C TYR A 154 15.44 -1.11 4.93
N PHE A 155 14.28 -1.59 5.36
CA PHE A 155 13.08 -1.63 4.52
C PHE A 155 11.95 -0.85 5.18
N ASP A 156 11.58 0.29 4.61
CA ASP A 156 10.44 1.07 5.07
C ASP A 156 9.15 0.61 4.37
N THR A 157 8.16 0.20 5.17
CA THR A 157 6.82 -0.18 4.70
C THR A 157 5.73 0.72 5.28
N SER A 158 6.10 1.78 6.00
CA SER A 158 5.16 2.75 6.59
C SER A 158 5.18 4.11 5.89
N GLY A 159 6.15 4.38 5.02
CA GLY A 159 6.21 5.61 4.21
C GLY A 159 6.99 6.76 4.88
N TYR A 160 7.93 6.46 5.78
CA TYR A 160 8.76 7.45 6.44
C TYR A 160 10.07 7.70 5.66
N ALA A 161 9.99 8.41 4.53
CA ALA A 161 11.14 8.65 3.65
C ALA A 161 12.31 9.39 4.31
N PHE A 162 12.05 10.20 5.34
CA PHE A 162 13.08 10.92 6.09
C PHE A 162 14.02 9.99 6.88
N THR A 163 13.66 8.72 7.04
CA THR A 163 14.53 7.70 7.63
C THR A 163 15.64 7.23 6.66
N TYR A 164 15.48 7.46 5.35
CA TYR A 164 16.36 6.87 4.33
C TYR A 164 17.81 7.40 4.42
N PRO A 165 18.06 8.71 4.53
CA PRO A 165 19.42 9.21 4.73
C PRO A 165 20.06 8.65 6.01
N VAL A 166 19.29 8.54 7.10
CA VAL A 166 19.77 7.98 8.37
C VAL A 166 20.21 6.54 8.18
N ALA A 167 19.38 5.71 7.55
CA ALA A 167 19.72 4.33 7.25
C ALA A 167 20.97 4.23 6.35
N ARG A 168 21.14 5.11 5.36
CA ARG A 168 22.36 5.16 4.54
C ARG A 168 23.61 5.54 5.35
N ILE A 169 23.49 6.48 6.28
CA ILE A 169 24.58 6.89 7.18
C ILE A 169 25.04 5.70 8.03
N PHE A 170 24.11 4.86 8.49
CA PHE A 170 24.41 3.59 9.17
C PHE A 170 24.88 2.46 8.21
N GLY A 171 25.01 2.76 6.91
CA GLY A 171 25.46 1.84 5.87
C GLY A 171 24.41 0.89 5.33
N CYS A 172 23.13 1.07 5.63
CA CYS A 172 22.09 0.18 5.14
C CYS A 172 21.83 0.38 3.63
N LYS A 173 21.49 -0.70 2.93
CA LYS A 173 20.80 -0.64 1.64
C LYS A 173 19.32 -0.38 1.90
N VAL A 174 18.86 0.82 1.56
CA VAL A 174 17.47 1.28 1.81
C VAL A 174 16.52 0.80 0.73
N PHE A 175 15.48 0.07 1.12
CA PHE A 175 14.31 -0.25 0.29
C PHE A 175 13.07 0.44 0.85
N SER A 176 12.08 0.71 -0.01
CA SER A 176 10.78 1.22 0.42
C SER A 176 9.63 0.55 -0.32
N TYR A 177 8.49 0.45 0.36
CA TYR A 177 7.20 0.18 -0.25
C TYR A 177 6.29 1.37 0.07
N THR A 178 6.08 2.22 -0.92
CA THR A 178 5.34 3.46 -0.78
C THR A 178 3.88 3.24 -1.17
N HIS A 179 3.00 3.29 -0.17
CA HIS A 179 1.55 3.19 -0.36
C HIS A 179 0.95 4.48 -0.95
N TYR A 180 1.53 5.62 -0.60
CA TYR A 180 1.20 6.94 -1.10
C TYR A 180 2.34 7.89 -0.71
N PRO A 181 2.61 8.94 -1.49
CA PRO A 181 3.67 9.89 -1.17
C PRO A 181 3.26 10.75 0.04
N THR A 182 4.21 11.10 0.91
CA THR A 182 3.97 12.00 2.06
C THR A 182 3.47 13.37 1.58
N ILE A 183 3.93 13.81 0.41
CA ILE A 183 3.41 14.97 -0.32
C ILE A 183 3.24 14.59 -1.80
N SER A 184 2.07 14.81 -2.37
CA SER A 184 1.82 14.57 -3.80
C SER A 184 1.89 15.86 -4.62
N LEU A 185 2.08 15.70 -5.94
CA LEU A 185 2.01 16.83 -6.87
C LEU A 185 0.59 17.40 -6.96
N ASP A 186 -0.43 16.58 -6.68
CA ASP A 186 -1.82 17.02 -6.64
C ASP A 186 -2.07 17.92 -5.43
N MET A 187 -1.49 17.58 -4.27
CA MET A 187 -1.53 18.47 -3.09
C MET A 187 -0.86 19.82 -3.39
N LEU A 188 0.31 19.81 -4.05
CA LEU A 188 0.99 21.04 -4.46
C LEU A 188 0.14 21.88 -5.43
N SER A 189 -0.45 21.23 -6.43
CA SER A 189 -1.32 21.88 -7.43
C SER A 189 -2.58 22.46 -6.78
N ARG A 190 -3.20 21.73 -5.85
CA ARG A 190 -4.40 22.18 -5.10
C ARG A 190 -4.13 23.38 -4.23
N VAL A 191 -3.01 23.40 -3.52
CA VAL A 191 -2.64 24.55 -2.67
C VAL A 191 -2.33 25.77 -3.55
N ARG A 192 -1.68 25.59 -4.71
CA ARG A 192 -1.49 26.66 -5.70
C ARG A 192 -2.82 27.16 -6.27
N GLY A 193 -3.75 26.26 -6.55
CA GLY A 193 -5.10 26.55 -7.05
C GLY A 193 -6.12 26.97 -5.99
N ARG A 194 -5.75 27.03 -4.70
CA ARG A 194 -6.61 27.39 -3.55
C ARG A 194 -7.89 26.55 -3.42
N SER A 195 -7.91 25.30 -3.89
CA SER A 195 -9.11 24.43 -3.78
C SER A 195 -9.30 23.94 -2.33
N SER A 196 -10.52 24.06 -1.77
CA SER A 196 -10.85 23.48 -0.46
C SER A 196 -11.11 21.97 -0.57
N MET A 197 -10.42 21.18 0.26
CA MET A 197 -10.60 19.72 0.40
C MET A 197 -10.20 19.33 1.82
N TYR A 198 -10.41 18.08 2.26
CA TYR A 198 -10.12 17.64 3.64
C TYR A 198 -8.67 17.91 4.11
N ASN A 199 -7.69 18.00 3.20
CA ASN A 199 -6.29 18.34 3.48
C ASN A 199 -5.96 19.85 3.28
N ASN A 200 -6.94 20.67 2.92
CA ASN A 200 -6.82 22.10 2.75
C ASN A 200 -7.97 22.84 3.44
N ASP A 201 -7.72 23.22 4.70
CA ASP A 201 -8.66 23.95 5.54
C ASP A 201 -9.27 25.15 4.81
N SER A 202 -10.60 25.28 4.91
CA SER A 202 -11.37 26.36 4.30
C SER A 202 -10.91 27.76 4.72
N LEU A 203 -10.37 27.92 5.95
CA LEU A 203 -9.80 29.18 6.44
C LEU A 203 -8.50 29.53 5.71
N ILE A 204 -7.68 28.53 5.39
CA ILE A 204 -6.45 28.71 4.62
C ILE A 204 -6.79 29.01 3.15
N ALA A 205 -7.76 28.30 2.57
CA ALA A 205 -8.21 28.52 1.19
C ALA A 205 -8.76 29.94 0.97
N LYS A 206 -9.52 30.46 1.95
CA LYS A 206 -10.11 31.82 1.91
C LYS A 206 -9.08 32.95 2.07
N SER A 207 -7.92 32.70 2.69
CA SER A 207 -6.86 33.70 2.88
C SER A 207 -5.73 33.59 1.86
N ALA A 208 -5.50 34.66 1.09
CA ALA A 208 -4.44 34.70 0.07
C ALA A 208 -3.02 34.62 0.69
N ILE A 209 -2.82 35.21 1.87
CA ILE A 209 -1.52 35.23 2.56
C ILE A 209 -1.21 33.84 3.15
N LEU A 210 -2.16 33.22 3.83
CA LEU A 210 -1.99 31.88 4.39
C LEU A 210 -1.81 30.83 3.29
N SER A 211 -2.52 30.97 2.17
CA SER A 211 -2.32 30.15 0.97
C SER A 211 -0.89 30.30 0.43
N ARG A 212 -0.36 31.52 0.29
CA ARG A 212 1.03 31.76 -0.15
C ARG A 212 2.06 31.13 0.78
N PHE A 213 1.91 31.30 2.10
CA PHE A 213 2.78 30.62 3.08
C PHE A 213 2.71 29.10 2.96
N LYS A 214 1.51 28.53 2.79
CA LYS A 214 1.35 27.09 2.60
C LYS A 214 1.99 26.59 1.31
N VAL A 215 1.93 27.36 0.22
CA VAL A 215 2.65 27.04 -1.03
C VAL A 215 4.16 27.00 -0.80
N VAL A 216 4.73 28.01 -0.13
CA VAL A 216 6.17 28.03 0.18
C VAL A 216 6.55 26.84 1.04
N TYR A 217 5.80 26.58 2.11
CA TYR A 217 6.02 25.43 3.00
C TYR A 217 5.95 24.10 2.24
N TYR A 218 4.93 23.88 1.42
CA TYR A 218 4.76 22.63 0.66
C TYR A 218 5.84 22.49 -0.42
N THR A 219 6.26 23.59 -1.03
CA THR A 219 7.35 23.59 -2.01
C THR A 219 8.65 23.18 -1.34
N LEU A 220 9.05 23.84 -0.24
CA LEU A 220 10.25 23.48 0.54
C LEU A 220 10.18 22.03 1.05
N PHE A 221 9.04 21.61 1.56
CA PHE A 221 8.83 20.22 1.99
C PHE A 221 8.97 19.24 0.83
N GLY A 222 8.45 19.57 -0.36
CA GLY A 222 8.62 18.79 -1.58
C GLY A 222 10.08 18.62 -1.98
N TRP A 223 10.90 19.66 -1.88
CA TRP A 223 12.35 19.59 -2.11
C TRP A 223 13.05 18.67 -1.10
N LEU A 224 12.71 18.79 0.19
CA LEU A 224 13.26 17.91 1.23
C LEU A 224 12.82 16.46 0.99
N TYR A 225 11.54 16.23 0.69
CA TYR A 225 10.99 14.90 0.40
C TYR A 225 11.65 14.26 -0.82
N SER A 226 11.90 15.05 -1.87
CA SER A 226 12.67 14.65 -3.05
C SER A 226 14.08 14.18 -2.67
N PHE A 227 14.81 15.01 -1.93
CA PHE A 227 16.16 14.71 -1.49
C PHE A 227 16.23 13.43 -0.66
N VAL A 228 15.40 13.30 0.38
CA VAL A 228 15.43 12.11 1.24
C VAL A 228 14.94 10.85 0.50
N GLY A 229 13.95 10.98 -0.38
CA GLY A 229 13.46 9.87 -1.21
C GLY A 229 14.50 9.32 -2.18
N SER A 230 15.34 10.19 -2.75
CA SER A 230 16.43 9.81 -3.68
C SER A 230 17.46 8.85 -3.05
N CYS A 231 17.49 8.75 -1.72
CA CYS A 231 18.34 7.84 -0.97
C CYS A 231 17.92 6.35 -1.07
N ALA A 232 16.73 6.03 -1.57
CA ALA A 232 16.28 4.64 -1.73
C ALA A 232 17.09 3.90 -2.83
N HIS A 233 17.56 2.69 -2.54
CA HIS A 233 18.19 1.80 -3.52
C HIS A 233 17.16 1.05 -4.36
N LEU A 234 15.98 0.80 -3.80
CA LEU A 234 14.82 0.22 -4.47
C LEU A 234 13.57 0.86 -3.87
N ALA A 235 12.72 1.41 -4.72
CA ALA A 235 11.44 1.98 -4.32
C ALA A 235 10.31 1.20 -5.00
N MET A 236 9.54 0.47 -4.20
CA MET A 236 8.32 -0.20 -4.66
C MET A 236 7.13 0.72 -4.45
N VAL A 237 6.24 0.80 -5.43
CA VAL A 237 5.05 1.66 -5.41
C VAL A 237 3.81 0.85 -5.72
N ASN A 238 2.71 1.15 -5.02
CA ASN A 238 1.49 0.34 -5.04
C ASN A 238 0.57 0.58 -6.25
N SER A 239 0.79 1.62 -7.05
CA SER A 239 -0.10 1.99 -8.15
C SER A 239 0.63 2.84 -9.19
N SER A 240 0.03 2.98 -10.37
CA SER A 240 0.52 3.88 -11.43
C SER A 240 0.44 5.35 -11.00
N TRP A 241 -0.59 5.71 -10.23
CA TRP A 241 -0.70 7.05 -9.65
C TRP A 241 0.49 7.34 -8.74
N THR A 242 0.75 6.47 -7.74
CA THR A 242 1.89 6.62 -6.82
C THR A 242 3.22 6.63 -7.57
N GLN A 243 3.40 5.74 -8.55
CA GLN A 243 4.59 5.71 -9.40
C GLN A 243 4.85 7.06 -10.06
N SER A 244 3.84 7.64 -10.71
CA SER A 244 3.99 8.90 -11.45
C SER A 244 4.41 10.08 -10.55
N HIS A 245 3.96 10.09 -9.29
CA HIS A 245 4.39 11.09 -8.31
C HIS A 245 5.81 10.84 -7.83
N ILE A 246 6.13 9.61 -7.46
CA ILE A 246 7.43 9.24 -6.90
C ILE A 246 8.55 9.37 -7.94
N GLU A 247 8.30 9.05 -9.22
CA GLU A 247 9.27 9.26 -10.31
C GLU A 247 9.65 10.73 -10.45
N LYS A 248 8.66 11.62 -10.46
CA LYS A 248 8.85 13.07 -10.57
C LYS A 248 9.47 13.68 -9.32
N LEU A 249 9.10 13.20 -8.13
CA LEU A 249 9.58 13.74 -6.87
C LEU A 249 10.97 13.24 -6.53
N TRP A 250 11.24 11.93 -6.59
CA TRP A 250 12.49 11.37 -6.06
C TRP A 250 13.63 11.36 -7.07
N GLY A 251 13.35 11.49 -8.38
CA GLY A 251 14.39 11.56 -9.40
C GLY A 251 15.19 10.25 -9.57
N ILE A 252 14.55 9.10 -9.30
CA ILE A 252 15.19 7.77 -9.34
C ILE A 252 14.45 6.72 -10.19
N PRO A 253 13.97 7.04 -11.41
CA PRO A 253 13.07 6.17 -12.19
C PRO A 253 13.61 4.75 -12.39
N ALA A 254 14.92 4.58 -12.63
CA ALA A 254 15.53 3.26 -12.81
C ALA A 254 15.44 2.33 -11.58
N ARG A 255 15.27 2.92 -10.38
CA ARG A 255 15.16 2.23 -9.08
C ARG A 255 13.72 2.06 -8.61
N ILE A 256 12.74 2.52 -9.39
CA ILE A 256 11.31 2.41 -9.07
C ILE A 256 10.74 1.16 -9.74
N ARG A 257 9.94 0.41 -8.97
CA ARG A 257 9.24 -0.79 -9.43
C ARG A 257 7.80 -0.75 -8.96
N ARG A 258 6.84 -0.91 -9.87
CA ARG A 258 5.44 -1.05 -9.48
C ARG A 258 5.19 -2.46 -8.96
N VAL A 259 4.71 -2.55 -7.74
CA VAL A 259 4.30 -3.80 -7.09
C VAL A 259 2.93 -3.52 -6.49
N TYR A 260 1.87 -3.99 -7.14
CA TYR A 260 0.50 -3.78 -6.66
C TYR A 260 0.30 -4.45 -5.31
N PRO A 261 -0.51 -3.88 -4.40
CA PRO A 261 -0.70 -4.45 -3.08
C PRO A 261 -1.35 -5.83 -3.15
N PRO A 262 -1.07 -6.72 -2.19
CA PRO A 262 -1.71 -8.02 -2.14
C PRO A 262 -3.17 -7.84 -1.74
N CYS A 263 -4.12 -8.17 -2.60
CA CYS A 263 -5.55 -8.21 -2.30
C CYS A 263 -5.99 -9.67 -2.07
N ASP A 264 -6.65 -9.95 -0.94
CA ASP A 264 -7.18 -11.28 -0.63
C ASP A 264 -8.53 -11.40 -1.31
N THR A 265 -8.45 -11.84 -2.56
CA THR A 265 -9.61 -11.99 -3.41
C THR A 265 -10.05 -13.45 -3.49
N SER A 266 -9.34 -14.38 -2.83
CA SER A 266 -9.55 -15.82 -2.99
C SER A 266 -10.97 -16.26 -2.63
N ARG A 267 -11.45 -15.89 -1.44
CA ARG A 267 -12.82 -16.19 -0.97
C ARG A 267 -13.89 -15.44 -1.79
N LEU A 268 -13.58 -14.24 -2.25
CA LEU A 268 -14.50 -13.41 -3.03
C LEU A 268 -14.68 -13.97 -4.45
N GLN A 269 -13.59 -14.44 -5.08
CA GLN A 269 -13.62 -15.04 -6.42
C GLN A 269 -14.42 -16.35 -6.47
N ALA A 270 -14.57 -17.05 -5.34
CA ALA A 270 -15.38 -18.26 -5.21
C ALA A 270 -16.90 -17.98 -5.18
N LEU A 271 -17.32 -16.71 -5.04
CA LEU A 271 -18.72 -16.34 -5.02
C LEU A 271 -19.35 -16.42 -6.42
N PRO A 272 -20.64 -16.76 -6.55
CA PRO A 272 -21.34 -16.76 -7.84
C PRO A 272 -21.32 -15.37 -8.47
N LEU A 273 -21.28 -15.32 -9.81
CA LEU A 273 -21.37 -14.05 -10.56
C LEU A 273 -22.81 -13.57 -10.66
N GLU A 274 -23.76 -14.50 -10.67
CA GLU A 274 -25.19 -14.27 -10.67
C GLU A 274 -25.60 -13.59 -9.36
N LYS A 275 -26.30 -12.46 -9.47
CA LYS A 275 -26.74 -11.64 -8.33
C LYS A 275 -28.24 -11.46 -8.35
N SER A 276 -28.86 -11.52 -7.17
CA SER A 276 -30.29 -11.23 -7.04
C SER A 276 -30.57 -9.77 -7.35
N MET A 277 -31.59 -9.54 -8.19
CA MET A 277 -32.15 -8.21 -8.49
C MET A 277 -33.44 -7.93 -7.69
N LYS A 278 -33.73 -8.70 -6.64
CA LYS A 278 -34.98 -8.59 -5.85
C LYS A 278 -34.70 -8.54 -4.33
N PRO A 279 -34.42 -7.36 -3.76
CA PRO A 279 -34.03 -6.12 -4.44
C PRO A 279 -32.54 -6.16 -4.85
N PRO A 280 -32.11 -5.32 -5.82
CA PRO A 280 -30.70 -5.18 -6.15
C PRO A 280 -29.95 -4.47 -5.02
N LYS A 281 -28.76 -4.95 -4.68
CA LYS A 281 -27.94 -4.41 -3.58
C LYS A 281 -26.68 -3.71 -4.10
N ILE A 282 -26.43 -2.50 -3.64
CA ILE A 282 -25.23 -1.72 -3.95
C ILE A 282 -24.41 -1.62 -2.67
N VAL A 283 -23.16 -2.07 -2.67
CA VAL A 283 -22.32 -2.06 -1.46
C VAL A 283 -21.26 -0.97 -1.52
N SER A 284 -21.00 -0.32 -0.39
CA SER A 284 -19.87 0.60 -0.20
C SER A 284 -19.04 0.11 0.96
N VAL A 285 -17.76 -0.17 0.74
CA VAL A 285 -16.82 -0.67 1.75
C VAL A 285 -15.74 0.36 1.98
N ALA A 286 -15.87 1.11 3.06
CA ALA A 286 -14.89 2.12 3.48
C ALA A 286 -15.06 2.50 4.96
N GLN A 287 -13.97 2.88 5.62
CA GLN A 287 -14.05 3.46 6.97
C GLN A 287 -14.85 4.76 6.94
N PHE A 288 -15.63 5.06 7.98
CA PHE A 288 -16.45 6.28 8.05
C PHE A 288 -15.60 7.55 8.25
N ARG A 289 -14.97 8.01 7.17
CA ARG A 289 -13.98 9.09 7.14
C ARG A 289 -14.35 10.19 6.12
N PRO A 290 -13.88 11.44 6.31
CA PRO A 290 -14.20 12.55 5.40
C PRO A 290 -13.77 12.29 3.95
N GLU A 291 -12.55 11.80 3.76
CA GLU A 291 -11.95 11.56 2.43
C GLU A 291 -12.69 10.48 1.63
N LYS A 292 -13.47 9.62 2.30
CA LYS A 292 -14.25 8.55 1.65
C LYS A 292 -15.53 9.04 1.00
N ALA A 293 -15.89 10.32 1.19
CA ALA A 293 -16.99 10.98 0.49
C ALA A 293 -18.31 10.17 0.46
N HIS A 294 -18.69 9.54 1.58
CA HIS A 294 -19.98 8.86 1.73
C HIS A 294 -21.20 9.77 1.46
N PRO A 295 -21.21 11.07 1.82
CA PRO A 295 -22.33 11.94 1.47
C PRO A 295 -22.63 11.98 -0.04
N LEU A 296 -21.58 12.04 -0.88
CA LEU A 296 -21.71 11.99 -2.34
C LEU A 296 -22.40 10.71 -2.81
N GLN A 297 -22.13 9.58 -2.16
CA GLN A 297 -22.77 8.30 -2.50
C GLN A 297 -24.27 8.33 -2.18
N LEU A 298 -24.67 8.88 -1.02
CA LEU A 298 -26.07 9.02 -0.64
C LEU A 298 -26.82 10.03 -1.53
N GLU A 299 -26.19 11.15 -1.86
CA GLU A 299 -26.74 12.16 -2.77
C GLU A 299 -26.96 11.57 -4.18
N ALA A 300 -25.96 10.89 -4.73
CA ALA A 300 -26.08 10.20 -6.01
C ALA A 300 -27.14 9.10 -5.99
N PHE A 301 -27.20 8.34 -4.90
CA PHE A 301 -28.21 7.30 -4.70
C PHE A 301 -29.62 7.89 -4.67
N ALA A 302 -29.84 9.01 -3.97
CA ALA A 302 -31.13 9.71 -3.96
C ALA A 302 -31.53 10.22 -5.35
N VAL A 303 -30.59 10.77 -6.12
CA VAL A 303 -30.84 11.15 -7.52
C VAL A 303 -31.19 9.93 -8.38
N ALA A 304 -30.51 8.81 -8.18
CA ALA A 304 -30.80 7.57 -8.90
C ALA A 304 -32.21 7.05 -8.59
N ILE A 305 -32.59 6.96 -7.31
CA ILE A 305 -33.93 6.53 -6.87
C ILE A 305 -35.03 7.40 -7.49
N LYS A 306 -34.83 8.72 -7.52
CA LYS A 306 -35.79 9.67 -8.11
C LYS A 306 -35.95 9.49 -9.63
N LYS A 307 -34.86 9.16 -10.34
CA LYS A 307 -34.84 8.99 -11.80
C LYS A 307 -35.22 7.57 -12.26
N LEU A 308 -35.26 6.58 -11.38
CA LEU A 308 -35.60 5.21 -11.73
C LEU A 308 -37.10 5.07 -12.06
N ASP A 309 -37.39 4.45 -13.20
CA ASP A 309 -38.76 4.13 -13.64
C ASP A 309 -39.49 3.30 -12.56
N GLN A 310 -40.80 3.51 -12.38
CA GLN A 310 -41.56 2.93 -11.26
C GLN A 310 -41.67 1.40 -11.31
N ASP A 311 -41.56 0.82 -12.50
CA ASP A 311 -41.60 -0.63 -12.77
C ASP A 311 -40.28 -1.34 -12.43
N LEU A 312 -39.19 -0.59 -12.24
CA LEU A 312 -37.88 -1.16 -11.89
C LEU A 312 -37.75 -1.39 -10.38
N PRO A 313 -37.08 -2.50 -9.98
CA PRO A 313 -36.88 -2.81 -8.58
C PRO A 313 -36.01 -1.72 -7.92
N ARG A 314 -36.46 -1.23 -6.77
CA ARG A 314 -35.74 -0.20 -6.02
C ARG A 314 -34.50 -0.81 -5.35
N PRO A 315 -33.29 -0.29 -5.62
CA PRO A 315 -32.07 -0.80 -5.00
C PRO A 315 -32.00 -0.47 -3.51
N ILE A 316 -31.20 -1.23 -2.77
CA ILE A 316 -30.75 -0.92 -1.41
C ILE A 316 -29.25 -0.61 -1.47
N ILE A 317 -28.83 0.51 -0.88
CA ILE A 317 -27.41 0.81 -0.68
C ILE A 317 -26.97 0.38 0.72
N GLN A 318 -25.92 -0.44 0.79
CA GLN A 318 -25.34 -0.99 2.01
C GLN A 318 -24.00 -0.31 2.28
N LEU A 319 -23.96 0.60 3.26
CA LEU A 319 -22.75 1.32 3.68
C LEU A 319 -22.05 0.52 4.79
N VAL A 320 -20.94 -0.11 4.46
CA VAL A 320 -20.15 -1.00 5.32
C VAL A 320 -18.84 -0.33 5.70
N GLY A 321 -18.62 -0.13 7.00
CA GLY A 321 -17.46 0.62 7.45
C GLY A 321 -17.13 0.45 8.92
N SER A 322 -15.93 0.87 9.30
CA SER A 322 -15.52 0.91 10.70
C SER A 322 -15.52 2.32 11.29
N CYS A 323 -15.82 2.40 12.58
CA CYS A 323 -15.65 3.59 13.41
C CYS A 323 -14.52 3.33 14.40
N ARG A 324 -13.46 4.14 14.37
CA ARG A 324 -12.29 3.97 15.25
C ARG A 324 -12.33 4.86 16.49
N ASN A 325 -13.11 5.93 16.43
CA ASN A 325 -13.21 6.94 17.48
C ASN A 325 -14.57 7.65 17.40
N GLU A 326 -14.81 8.53 18.38
CA GLU A 326 -16.05 9.31 18.47
C GLU A 326 -16.33 10.18 17.24
N ALA A 327 -15.29 10.69 16.57
CA ALA A 327 -15.44 11.47 15.35
C ALA A 327 -15.96 10.63 14.17
N ASP A 328 -15.57 9.36 14.08
CA ASP A 328 -16.11 8.43 13.09
C ASP A 328 -17.56 8.06 13.43
N GLU A 329 -17.88 7.83 14.70
CA GLU A 329 -19.25 7.56 15.17
C GLU A 329 -20.20 8.72 14.86
N LYS A 330 -19.78 9.96 15.14
CA LYS A 330 -20.54 11.16 14.80
C LYS A 330 -20.77 11.27 13.29
N ARG A 331 -19.77 10.91 12.48
CA ARG A 331 -19.91 10.93 11.02
C ARG A 331 -20.90 9.89 10.53
N LEU A 332 -20.89 8.69 11.09
CA LEU A 332 -21.91 7.69 10.80
C LEU A 332 -23.32 8.21 11.15
N GLN A 333 -23.49 8.86 12.30
CA GLN A 333 -24.77 9.47 12.65
C GLN A 333 -25.20 10.53 11.64
N ASN A 334 -24.31 11.44 11.26
CA ASN A 334 -24.60 12.46 10.23
C ASN A 334 -25.02 11.85 8.89
N LEU A 335 -24.50 10.67 8.52
CA LEU A 335 -24.91 9.97 7.30
C LEU A 335 -26.32 9.38 7.41
N LYS A 336 -26.71 8.88 8.58
CA LYS A 336 -28.09 8.45 8.85
C LYS A 336 -29.05 9.62 8.75
N ASP A 337 -28.71 10.74 9.38
CA ASP A 337 -29.52 11.97 9.33
C ASP A 337 -29.63 12.50 7.88
N LEU A 338 -28.55 12.38 7.09
CA LEU A 338 -28.55 12.74 5.68
C LEU A 338 -29.46 11.82 4.85
N ALA A 339 -29.47 10.51 5.11
CA ALA A 339 -30.37 9.58 4.43
C ALA A 339 -31.85 9.94 4.65
N ILE A 340 -32.22 10.31 5.89
CA ILE A 340 -33.56 10.80 6.25
C ILE A 340 -33.85 12.10 5.50
N LYS A 341 -32.92 13.06 5.54
CA LYS A 341 -33.08 14.36 4.84
C LYS A 341 -33.30 14.20 3.34
N LEU A 342 -32.67 13.20 2.73
CA LEU A 342 -32.79 12.87 1.31
C LEU A 342 -34.03 12.00 1.00
N ASN A 343 -34.80 11.58 2.00
CA ASN A 343 -35.95 10.67 1.90
C ASN A 343 -35.59 9.33 1.24
N VAL A 344 -34.46 8.74 1.64
CA VAL A 344 -33.98 7.44 1.14
C VAL A 344 -33.61 6.47 2.25
N ASP A 345 -33.90 6.79 3.51
CA ASP A 345 -33.55 5.99 4.68
C ASP A 345 -34.15 4.57 4.63
N ASP A 346 -35.35 4.39 4.05
CA ASP A 346 -35.94 3.07 3.80
C ASP A 346 -35.15 2.19 2.80
N HIS A 347 -34.19 2.77 2.09
CA HIS A 347 -33.36 2.13 1.08
C HIS A 347 -31.85 2.13 1.43
N VAL A 348 -31.49 2.51 2.66
CA VAL A 348 -30.09 2.59 3.11
C VAL A 348 -29.86 1.69 4.32
N GLU A 349 -28.90 0.78 4.22
CA GLU A 349 -28.46 -0.04 5.34
C GLU A 349 -27.06 0.36 5.80
N PHE A 350 -26.88 0.57 7.11
CA PHE A 350 -25.59 0.87 7.72
C PHE A 350 -25.04 -0.34 8.48
N HIS A 351 -23.86 -0.80 8.06
CA HIS A 351 -23.18 -1.97 8.60
C HIS A 351 -21.87 -1.55 9.28
N LYS A 352 -21.93 -1.28 10.59
CA LYS A 352 -20.77 -0.82 11.37
C LYS A 352 -19.97 -2.00 11.93
N ASN A 353 -18.64 -1.97 11.73
CA ASN A 353 -17.68 -2.90 12.35
C ASN A 353 -18.04 -4.38 12.13
N VAL A 354 -18.52 -4.74 10.94
CA VAL A 354 -18.90 -6.12 10.62
C VAL A 354 -17.69 -7.05 10.58
N MET A 355 -17.93 -8.33 10.87
CA MET A 355 -16.90 -9.37 10.73
C MET A 355 -16.60 -9.62 9.25
N TYR A 356 -15.40 -10.12 8.96
CA TYR A 356 -15.00 -10.40 7.57
C TYR A 356 -15.94 -11.38 6.85
N SER A 357 -16.49 -12.38 7.56
CA SER A 357 -17.49 -13.30 7.00
C SER A 357 -18.77 -12.58 6.55
N ASP A 358 -19.22 -11.59 7.32
CA ASP A 358 -20.37 -10.77 6.97
C ASP A 358 -20.07 -9.84 5.80
N LEU A 359 -18.87 -9.25 5.77
CA LEU A 359 -18.40 -8.46 4.63
C LEU A 359 -18.40 -9.29 3.33
N VAL A 360 -17.88 -10.53 3.36
CA VAL A 360 -17.91 -11.45 2.22
C VAL A 360 -19.33 -11.74 1.76
N ARG A 361 -20.28 -11.92 2.70
CA ARG A 361 -21.70 -12.13 2.38
C ARG A 361 -22.34 -10.89 1.74
N LEU A 362 -22.06 -9.70 2.25
CA LEU A 362 -22.57 -8.44 1.71
C LEU A 362 -22.02 -8.20 0.29
N LEU A 363 -20.71 -8.35 0.10
CA LEU A 363 -20.06 -8.28 -1.22
C LEU A 363 -20.64 -9.33 -2.19
N GLY A 364 -20.86 -10.55 -1.71
CA GLY A 364 -21.42 -11.64 -2.51
C GLY A 364 -22.87 -11.42 -2.94
N GLY A 365 -23.65 -10.69 -2.16
CA GLY A 365 -25.03 -10.33 -2.48
C GLY A 365 -25.19 -9.06 -3.32
N ALA A 366 -24.12 -8.28 -3.50
CA ALA A 366 -24.17 -6.99 -4.18
C ALA A 366 -24.08 -7.13 -5.70
N VAL A 367 -24.93 -6.39 -6.41
CA VAL A 367 -24.91 -6.26 -7.88
C VAL A 367 -23.86 -5.24 -8.33
N ALA A 368 -23.61 -4.23 -7.49
CA ALA A 368 -22.63 -3.17 -7.73
C ALA A 368 -21.90 -2.83 -6.43
N GLY A 369 -20.67 -2.34 -6.58
CA GLY A 369 -19.92 -1.75 -5.47
C GLY A 369 -19.58 -0.30 -5.78
N ILE A 370 -19.85 0.63 -4.87
CA ILE A 370 -19.58 2.06 -5.05
C ILE A 370 -18.35 2.50 -4.24
N HIS A 371 -17.50 3.33 -4.85
CA HIS A 371 -16.35 3.95 -4.20
C HIS A 371 -16.19 5.38 -4.70
N SER A 372 -16.17 6.35 -3.78
CA SER A 372 -16.22 7.78 -4.12
C SER A 372 -15.03 8.60 -3.63
N MET A 373 -13.97 7.97 -3.11
CA MET A 373 -12.79 8.71 -2.67
C MET A 373 -12.03 9.27 -3.87
N THR A 374 -11.99 10.60 -3.97
CA THR A 374 -11.13 11.32 -4.90
C THR A 374 -9.66 11.04 -4.55
N ASP A 375 -8.88 10.74 -5.58
CA ASP A 375 -7.45 10.42 -5.51
C ASP A 375 -7.11 9.28 -4.58
N GLU A 376 -7.99 8.28 -4.55
CA GLU A 376 -7.68 7.02 -3.89
C GLU A 376 -6.40 6.44 -4.49
N HIS A 377 -5.40 6.28 -3.63
CA HIS A 377 -4.05 5.93 -4.05
C HIS A 377 -3.99 4.59 -4.78
N PHE A 378 -4.83 3.63 -4.37
CA PHE A 378 -5.01 2.35 -5.06
C PHE A 378 -6.49 1.98 -5.16
N GLY A 379 -7.15 1.63 -4.04
CA GLY A 379 -8.57 1.25 -4.01
C GLY A 379 -8.83 -0.24 -3.83
N ILE A 380 -8.38 -0.81 -2.70
CA ILE A 380 -8.56 -2.25 -2.41
C ILE A 380 -10.03 -2.67 -2.45
N SER A 381 -10.96 -1.85 -1.94
CA SER A 381 -12.39 -2.19 -1.98
C SER A 381 -12.94 -2.29 -3.40
N VAL A 382 -12.42 -1.52 -4.35
CA VAL A 382 -12.79 -1.65 -5.77
C VAL A 382 -12.38 -3.02 -6.31
N VAL A 383 -11.19 -3.50 -5.95
CA VAL A 383 -10.72 -4.86 -6.29
C VAL A 383 -11.60 -5.93 -5.62
N GLU A 384 -12.02 -5.71 -4.37
CA GLU A 384 -12.93 -6.62 -3.66
C GLU A 384 -14.30 -6.72 -4.35
N TYR A 385 -14.85 -5.59 -4.85
CA TYR A 385 -16.08 -5.59 -5.65
C TYR A 385 -15.93 -6.46 -6.89
N MET A 386 -14.87 -6.20 -7.67
CA MET A 386 -14.55 -6.97 -8.88
C MET A 386 -14.40 -8.46 -8.58
N ALA A 387 -13.66 -8.81 -7.53
CA ALA A 387 -13.47 -10.20 -7.12
C ALA A 387 -14.79 -10.87 -6.74
N ALA A 388 -15.65 -10.18 -5.99
CA ALA A 388 -16.95 -10.69 -5.56
C ALA A 388 -17.96 -10.81 -6.71
N GLY A 389 -17.67 -10.26 -7.89
CA GLY A 389 -18.60 -10.20 -9.02
C GLY A 389 -19.60 -9.04 -8.94
N ALA A 390 -19.36 -8.07 -8.06
CA ALA A 390 -20.11 -6.81 -8.04
C ALA A 390 -19.49 -5.85 -9.05
N ILE A 391 -20.30 -5.19 -9.87
CA ILE A 391 -19.81 -4.22 -10.86
C ILE A 391 -19.31 -2.96 -10.12
N PRO A 392 -18.02 -2.61 -10.21
CA PRO A 392 -17.52 -1.42 -9.52
C PRO A 392 -17.99 -0.15 -10.21
N ILE A 393 -18.44 0.81 -9.42
CA ILE A 393 -18.68 2.22 -9.77
C ILE A 393 -17.71 3.02 -8.90
N ALA A 394 -16.59 3.45 -9.48
CA ALA A 394 -15.48 4.03 -8.73
C ALA A 394 -15.17 5.47 -9.15
N HIS A 395 -14.45 6.19 -8.29
CA HIS A 395 -14.05 7.56 -8.62
C HIS A 395 -13.14 7.61 -9.84
N ASN A 396 -13.40 8.54 -10.74
CA ASN A 396 -12.64 8.73 -11.98
C ASN A 396 -11.31 9.50 -11.75
N SER A 397 -10.51 9.07 -10.78
CA SER A 397 -9.14 9.55 -10.58
C SER A 397 -8.25 8.48 -9.94
N ALA A 398 -6.93 8.72 -9.95
CA ALA A 398 -5.88 7.91 -9.32
C ALA A 398 -6.01 6.39 -9.53
N GLY A 399 -5.76 5.57 -8.50
CA GLY A 399 -5.69 4.12 -8.59
C GLY A 399 -6.92 3.47 -9.24
N PRO A 400 -8.16 3.82 -8.85
CA PRO A 400 -9.36 3.30 -9.50
C PRO A 400 -9.38 3.52 -11.01
N ARG A 401 -9.06 4.74 -11.48
CA ARG A 401 -9.02 5.06 -12.91
C ARG A 401 -7.81 4.48 -13.63
N MET A 402 -6.63 4.54 -13.02
CA MET A 402 -5.36 4.29 -13.71
C MET A 402 -4.95 2.81 -13.70
N ASP A 403 -5.45 2.04 -12.73
CA ASP A 403 -5.00 0.67 -12.51
C ASP A 403 -6.17 -0.32 -12.45
N ILE A 404 -7.28 0.03 -11.79
CA ILE A 404 -8.30 -0.96 -11.42
C ILE A 404 -9.42 -1.07 -12.46
N VAL A 405 -10.14 0.01 -12.77
CA VAL A 405 -11.29 0.00 -13.69
C VAL A 405 -10.82 0.33 -15.11
N LEU A 406 -10.06 -0.59 -15.73
CA LEU A 406 -9.71 -0.51 -17.16
C LEU A 406 -10.26 -1.73 -17.91
N PRO A 407 -10.47 -1.62 -19.23
CA PRO A 407 -10.94 -2.74 -20.03
C PRO A 407 -10.09 -4.01 -19.86
N GLU A 408 -10.75 -5.16 -19.84
CA GLU A 408 -10.13 -6.48 -19.80
C GLU A 408 -10.51 -7.23 -21.07
N ASN A 409 -9.53 -7.53 -21.93
CA ASN A 409 -9.77 -8.08 -23.29
C ASN A 409 -10.79 -7.28 -24.11
N GLY A 410 -10.74 -5.95 -24.04
CA GLY A 410 -11.68 -5.06 -24.72
C GLY A 410 -13.07 -4.98 -24.08
N LYS A 411 -13.33 -5.71 -23.00
CA LYS A 411 -14.60 -5.68 -22.26
C LYS A 411 -14.53 -4.71 -21.10
N GLN A 412 -15.64 -4.01 -20.85
CA GLN A 412 -15.80 -3.12 -19.71
C GLN A 412 -15.75 -3.92 -18.39
N THR A 413 -15.14 -3.34 -17.37
CA THR A 413 -15.00 -3.96 -16.03
C THR A 413 -15.73 -3.19 -14.94
N GLY A 414 -16.43 -2.10 -15.28
CA GLY A 414 -17.10 -1.21 -14.35
C GLY A 414 -17.28 0.20 -14.89
N PHE A 415 -17.62 1.13 -14.00
CA PHE A 415 -17.91 2.53 -14.30
C PHE A 415 -16.99 3.45 -13.52
N LEU A 416 -16.68 4.60 -14.12
CA LEU A 416 -15.91 5.66 -13.49
C LEU A 416 -16.77 6.92 -13.45
N ALA A 417 -16.86 7.55 -12.28
CA ALA A 417 -17.67 8.75 -12.05
C ALA A 417 -16.96 9.79 -11.18
N GLN A 418 -17.29 11.07 -11.32
CA GLN A 418 -16.74 12.16 -10.50
C GLN A 418 -17.81 12.87 -9.65
N GLY A 419 -18.97 13.16 -10.23
CA GLY A 419 -20.04 13.94 -9.60
C GLY A 419 -21.30 13.13 -9.31
N VAL A 420 -22.24 13.76 -8.59
CA VAL A 420 -23.53 13.18 -8.17
C VAL A 420 -24.26 12.56 -9.37
N GLU A 421 -24.33 13.30 -10.48
CA GLU A 421 -25.04 12.92 -11.69
C GLU A 421 -24.42 11.69 -12.36
N GLU A 422 -23.09 11.66 -12.54
CA GLU A 422 -22.37 10.53 -13.14
C GLU A 422 -22.51 9.26 -12.30
N TYR A 423 -22.43 9.37 -10.96
CA TYR A 423 -22.70 8.22 -10.08
C TYR A 423 -24.14 7.75 -10.19
N ALA A 424 -25.10 8.68 -10.23
CA ALA A 424 -26.51 8.33 -10.35
C ALA A 424 -26.81 7.63 -11.68
N GLU A 425 -26.23 8.12 -12.78
CA GLU A 425 -26.34 7.51 -14.11
C GLU A 425 -25.74 6.10 -14.14
N ALA A 426 -24.54 5.91 -13.58
CA ALA A 426 -23.91 4.59 -13.48
C ALA A 426 -24.75 3.61 -12.63
N ILE A 427 -25.36 4.08 -11.54
CA ILE A 427 -26.29 3.27 -10.72
C ILE A 427 -27.47 2.83 -11.59
N ILE A 428 -28.15 3.77 -12.24
CA ILE A 428 -29.32 3.50 -13.09
C ILE A 428 -28.95 2.52 -14.21
N GLU A 429 -27.79 2.71 -14.85
CA GLU A 429 -27.32 1.85 -15.93
C GLU A 429 -27.16 0.41 -15.44
N VAL A 430 -26.53 0.18 -14.27
CA VAL A 430 -26.39 -1.17 -13.71
C VAL A 430 -27.75 -1.80 -13.39
N ILE A 431 -28.71 -1.03 -12.87
CA ILE A 431 -30.06 -1.53 -12.56
C ILE A 431 -30.82 -1.93 -13.83
N LYS A 432 -30.75 -1.11 -14.89
CA LYS A 432 -31.42 -1.36 -16.18
C LYS A 432 -30.73 -2.44 -17.01
N MET A 433 -29.46 -2.73 -16.73
CA MET A 433 -28.64 -3.63 -17.53
C MET A 433 -29.23 -5.05 -17.59
N PRO A 434 -29.31 -5.68 -18.77
CA PRO A 434 -29.69 -7.09 -18.86
C PRO A 434 -28.68 -8.01 -18.13
N GLU A 435 -29.15 -9.15 -17.62
CA GLU A 435 -28.33 -10.07 -16.82
C GLU A 435 -27.08 -10.57 -17.56
N ASN A 436 -27.23 -10.96 -18.83
CA ASN A 436 -26.11 -11.41 -19.66
C ASN A 436 -24.99 -10.36 -19.76
N LYS A 437 -25.36 -9.07 -19.86
CA LYS A 437 -24.38 -7.98 -19.91
C LYS A 437 -23.75 -7.72 -18.54
N ARG A 438 -24.52 -7.80 -17.45
CA ARG A 438 -23.97 -7.71 -16.09
C ARG A 438 -22.95 -8.82 -15.82
N LEU A 439 -23.29 -10.06 -16.18
CA LEU A 439 -22.40 -11.21 -16.04
C LEU A 439 -21.12 -11.06 -16.86
N GLU A 440 -21.22 -10.51 -18.08
CA GLU A 440 -20.05 -10.22 -18.90
C GLU A 440 -19.10 -9.22 -18.20
N ILE A 441 -19.63 -8.10 -17.71
CA ILE A 441 -18.84 -7.08 -17.01
C ILE A 441 -18.25 -7.65 -15.72
N ALA A 442 -19.05 -8.38 -14.93
CA ALA A 442 -18.61 -8.99 -13.68
C ALA A 442 -17.50 -10.03 -13.90
N ALA A 443 -17.60 -10.86 -14.95
CA ALA A 443 -16.57 -11.83 -15.31
C ALA A 443 -15.26 -11.14 -15.75
N ALA A 444 -15.36 -10.10 -16.59
CA ALA A 444 -14.22 -9.31 -17.02
C ALA A 444 -13.55 -8.60 -15.83
N ALA A 445 -14.34 -8.01 -14.95
CA ALA A 445 -13.89 -7.37 -13.72
C ALA A 445 -13.16 -8.36 -12.79
N ARG A 446 -13.77 -9.52 -12.51
CA ARG A 446 -13.15 -10.57 -11.68
C ARG A 446 -11.83 -11.06 -12.27
N LYS A 447 -11.77 -11.27 -13.59
CA LYS A 447 -10.53 -11.65 -14.27
C LYS A 447 -9.44 -10.58 -14.06
N ARG A 448 -9.79 -9.31 -14.23
CA ARG A 448 -8.87 -8.19 -14.00
C ARG A 448 -8.37 -8.13 -12.55
N ALA A 449 -9.25 -8.38 -11.58
CA ALA A 449 -8.89 -8.41 -10.16
C ALA A 449 -7.77 -9.40 -9.81
N SER A 450 -7.57 -10.45 -10.62
CA SER A 450 -6.49 -11.42 -10.43
C SER A 450 -5.08 -10.82 -10.52
N MET A 451 -4.92 -9.68 -11.21
CA MET A 451 -3.65 -8.93 -11.28
C MET A 451 -3.23 -8.34 -9.92
N PHE A 452 -4.16 -8.25 -8.97
CA PHE A 452 -3.91 -7.71 -7.63
C PHE A 452 -3.92 -8.83 -6.57
N SER A 453 -3.86 -10.09 -6.99
CA SER A 453 -3.82 -11.23 -6.08
C SER A 453 -2.56 -11.23 -5.22
N GLU A 454 -2.64 -11.89 -4.06
CA GLU A 454 -1.47 -12.09 -3.21
C GLU A 454 -0.34 -12.83 -3.94
N GLN A 455 -0.67 -13.79 -4.79
CA GLN A 455 0.30 -14.50 -5.62
C GLN A 455 1.04 -13.56 -6.56
N ARG A 456 0.31 -12.65 -7.23
CA ARG A 456 0.92 -11.67 -8.11
C ARG A 456 1.84 -10.70 -7.35
N PHE A 457 1.41 -10.24 -6.17
CA PHE A 457 2.28 -9.46 -5.27
C PHE A 457 3.58 -10.20 -4.96
N TYR A 458 3.52 -11.49 -4.59
CA TYR A 458 4.74 -12.26 -4.31
C TYR A 458 5.66 -12.33 -5.54
N GLU A 459 5.14 -12.60 -6.72
CA GLU A 459 5.94 -12.69 -7.94
C GLU A 459 6.67 -11.38 -8.25
N ASP A 460 5.92 -10.27 -8.28
CA ASP A 460 6.45 -8.95 -8.60
C ASP A 460 7.43 -8.47 -7.51
N PHE A 461 7.09 -8.68 -6.23
CA PHE A 461 7.98 -8.35 -5.11
C PHE A 461 9.29 -9.12 -5.19
N LYS A 462 9.23 -10.44 -5.39
CA LYS A 462 10.42 -11.28 -5.49
C LYS A 462 11.28 -10.87 -6.69
N ALA A 463 10.66 -10.56 -7.82
CA ALA A 463 11.36 -10.05 -9.00
C ALA A 463 12.09 -8.72 -8.71
N ALA A 464 11.49 -7.83 -7.91
CA ALA A 464 12.10 -6.56 -7.53
C ALA A 464 13.32 -6.72 -6.60
N VAL A 465 13.26 -7.61 -5.61
CA VAL A 465 14.32 -7.73 -4.59
C VAL A 465 15.43 -8.72 -4.95
N ARG A 466 15.15 -9.73 -5.78
CA ARG A 466 16.11 -10.79 -6.15
C ARG A 466 17.46 -10.26 -6.67
N PRO A 467 17.52 -9.30 -7.61
CA PRO A 467 18.80 -8.78 -8.09
C PRO A 467 19.68 -8.30 -6.93
N ILE A 468 19.08 -7.61 -5.96
CA ILE A 468 19.84 -6.98 -4.86
C ILE A 468 20.23 -7.99 -3.78
N PHE A 469 19.38 -8.97 -3.48
CA PHE A 469 19.67 -10.01 -2.49
C PHE A 469 20.63 -11.10 -3.00
N CYS A 470 20.70 -11.31 -4.31
CA CYS A 470 21.51 -12.35 -4.94
C CYS A 470 22.86 -11.86 -5.50
N ASP A 471 23.09 -10.54 -5.57
CA ASP A 471 24.34 -9.88 -6.01
C ASP A 471 25.60 -10.21 -5.17
N GLY A 472 25.52 -11.19 -4.25
CA GLY A 472 26.69 -11.75 -3.57
C GLY A 472 27.22 -13.06 -4.17
N LYS A 473 26.46 -13.77 -5.01
CA LYS A 473 26.87 -15.05 -5.65
C LYS A 473 26.02 -15.34 -6.88
N ILE A 474 26.23 -14.62 -7.99
CA ILE A 474 25.85 -15.17 -9.29
C ILE A 474 27.00 -16.08 -9.74
N TYR A 475 26.96 -17.36 -9.34
CA TYR A 475 27.74 -18.38 -10.04
C TYR A 475 27.09 -18.57 -11.41
N TRP A 476 27.52 -17.78 -12.39
CA TRP A 476 27.40 -18.20 -13.79
C TRP A 476 28.33 -19.40 -13.95
N ARG A 477 27.82 -20.61 -13.76
CA ARG A 477 28.51 -21.80 -14.23
C ARG A 477 28.30 -21.84 -15.74
N ILE A 478 29.12 -21.08 -16.48
CA ILE A 478 29.30 -21.32 -17.91
C ILE A 478 29.87 -22.73 -17.99
N ILE A 479 29.04 -23.70 -18.34
CA ILE A 479 29.55 -25.00 -18.78
C ILE A 479 30.03 -24.73 -20.20
N SER A 480 31.33 -24.44 -20.35
CA SER A 480 32.00 -24.46 -21.64
C SER A 480 32.01 -25.91 -22.14
N GLY A 481 30.99 -26.26 -22.93
CA GLY A 481 31.00 -27.40 -23.83
C GLY A 481 31.51 -26.97 -25.21
N PRO A 482 32.10 -27.88 -26.00
CA PRO A 482 32.69 -27.56 -27.30
C PRO A 482 31.63 -27.03 -28.30
N PRO A 483 32.06 -26.27 -29.32
CA PRO A 483 31.17 -25.45 -30.12
C PRO A 483 30.45 -26.31 -31.18
N CYS A 484 29.26 -26.80 -30.85
CA CYS A 484 28.15 -27.09 -31.76
C CYS A 484 27.09 -27.91 -31.02
N ALA A 485 25.98 -27.28 -30.62
CA ALA A 485 24.62 -27.82 -30.71
C ALA A 485 23.64 -27.05 -29.79
N GLN A 486 22.55 -26.59 -30.41
CA GLN A 486 21.22 -26.26 -29.87
C GLN A 486 21.05 -26.14 -28.35
N PHE A 487 20.75 -24.91 -27.90
CA PHE A 487 20.28 -24.62 -26.54
C PHE A 487 18.94 -25.33 -26.27
N THR A 488 18.94 -26.26 -25.32
CA THR A 488 17.73 -26.83 -24.73
C THR A 488 17.69 -26.45 -23.24
N LEU A 489 16.64 -25.75 -22.82
CA LEU A 489 16.39 -25.41 -21.40
C LEU A 489 15.99 -26.69 -20.65
N GLN A 490 16.86 -27.17 -19.77
CA GLN A 490 16.55 -28.27 -18.85
C GLN A 490 16.53 -27.75 -17.41
N VAL A 491 15.34 -27.74 -16.80
CA VAL A 491 15.15 -27.54 -15.35
C VAL A 491 15.48 -28.86 -14.66
N LYS A 492 16.67 -28.99 -14.04
CA LYS A 492 16.94 -30.14 -13.16
C LYS A 492 16.31 -29.90 -11.78
N LYS A 493 15.19 -30.60 -11.51
CA LYS A 493 14.74 -30.90 -10.14
C LYS A 493 15.80 -31.78 -9.47
N LYS A 494 16.19 -31.43 -8.24
CA LYS A 494 17.01 -32.29 -7.38
C LYS A 494 16.17 -33.53 -7.03
N GLN A 495 16.47 -34.68 -7.64
CA GLN A 495 15.79 -35.93 -7.36
C GLN A 495 16.45 -36.59 -6.14
N CYS A 496 15.63 -36.88 -5.12
CA CYS A 496 16.02 -37.63 -3.94
C CYS A 496 16.32 -39.09 -4.34
N SER A 497 17.46 -39.62 -3.94
CA SER A 497 17.90 -40.99 -4.22
C SER A 497 17.09 -41.99 -3.39
N LYS A 498 15.91 -42.37 -3.88
CA LYS A 498 15.17 -43.62 -3.60
C LYS A 498 13.82 -43.52 -4.31
N CYS A 499 13.71 -44.20 -5.45
CA CYS A 499 12.50 -44.76 -6.09
C CYS A 499 12.77 -44.92 -7.60
N THR A 500 12.67 -46.16 -8.05
CA THR A 500 12.91 -46.65 -9.41
C THR A 500 11.79 -46.30 -10.39
N GLY A 501 12.17 -45.91 -11.62
CA GLY A 501 11.50 -46.30 -12.88
C GLY A 501 10.21 -45.59 -13.32
N ALA A 502 10.31 -44.74 -14.35
CA ALA A 502 9.51 -44.75 -15.60
C ALA A 502 9.69 -43.43 -16.38
N GLU A 503 10.25 -43.50 -17.59
CA GLU A 503 10.30 -42.40 -18.55
C GLU A 503 9.07 -42.43 -19.46
N TYR A 504 8.48 -41.26 -19.75
CA TYR A 504 7.59 -41.07 -20.90
C TYR A 504 7.93 -39.73 -21.58
N SER A 505 8.09 -39.78 -22.91
CA SER A 505 8.44 -38.67 -23.80
C SER A 505 7.31 -38.39 -24.80
N VAL A 506 6.99 -37.11 -25.05
CA VAL A 506 6.15 -36.66 -26.20
C VAL A 506 6.66 -35.31 -26.75
N PRO A 507 6.77 -35.12 -28.08
CA PRO A 507 7.52 -34.00 -28.70
C PRO A 507 6.69 -32.74 -29.03
N LEU A 508 7.36 -31.57 -29.04
CA LEU A 508 6.82 -30.27 -29.50
C LEU A 508 7.13 -30.01 -30.99
N ARG A 509 6.09 -29.64 -31.76
CA ARG A 509 6.15 -29.24 -33.19
C ARG A 509 6.67 -27.80 -33.38
N GLN A 510 7.15 -27.54 -34.61
CA GLN A 510 8.09 -26.51 -35.08
C GLN A 510 7.49 -25.12 -35.43
N ARG A 511 8.25 -24.05 -35.06
CA ARG A 511 8.64 -22.78 -35.78
C ARG A 511 7.56 -21.80 -36.34
N PRO A 512 7.91 -20.56 -36.84
CA PRO A 512 9.17 -19.75 -36.82
C PRO A 512 9.00 -18.27 -36.30
N LEU A 513 9.98 -17.64 -35.63
CA LEU A 513 11.04 -16.68 -36.08
C LEU A 513 10.59 -15.29 -36.62
N ILE A 514 11.11 -14.21 -36.00
CA ILE A 514 11.65 -12.92 -36.56
C ILE A 514 12.39 -12.24 -35.36
N SER A 515 13.72 -12.32 -35.22
CA SER A 515 14.77 -11.43 -35.77
C SER A 515 14.75 -9.99 -35.25
N ALA A 516 15.63 -9.67 -34.29
CA ALA A 516 16.15 -8.32 -34.08
C ALA A 516 17.65 -8.41 -33.75
N VAL A 517 18.46 -7.82 -34.63
CA VAL A 517 19.93 -7.74 -34.59
C VAL A 517 20.31 -6.45 -33.88
N PHE A 518 21.21 -6.51 -32.89
CA PHE A 518 21.98 -5.36 -32.42
C PHE A 518 23.47 -5.68 -32.61
N SER A 519 24.14 -4.88 -33.44
CA SER A 519 25.60 -4.87 -33.55
C SER A 519 26.20 -3.96 -32.48
N VAL A 520 27.30 -4.41 -31.92
CA VAL A 520 28.12 -3.72 -30.92
C VAL A 520 29.10 -2.78 -31.61
N GLN A 521 29.15 -1.53 -31.16
CA GLN A 521 30.38 -0.75 -30.95
C GLN A 521 30.23 0.04 -29.65
#